data_AF-A0ABD5W2H1-F1
#
_entry.id   AF-A0ABD5W2H1-F1
#
_cell.length_a   1.000
_cell.length_b   1.000
_cell.length_c   1.000
_cell.angle_alpha   90.00
_cell.angle_beta   90.00
_cell.angle_gamma   90.00
#
_symmetry.space_group_name_H-M   'P 1'
#
loop_
_entity.id
_entity.type
_entity.pdbx_description
1 polymer ?
#
loop_
_entity_poly.entity_id
_entity_poly.type
_entity_poly.pdbx_seq_one_letter_code
_entity_poly.pdbx_strand_id
1 'polypeptide(L)' 'MRLDESLADSLDEIDDEKIIEALENLADSTNAGDELSEYSSVADIEQDNTISDSKRVRLKSKAYRRRGFPTR' A
#
# COMPACT_ATOMS: atom_id res chain seq x y z
N MET A 1 15.45 20.40 31.64
CA MET A 1 14.64 20.16 30.44
C MET A 1 15.32 19.03 29.68
N ARG A 2 14.86 17.79 29.86
CA ARG A 2 15.45 16.61 29.23
C ARG A 2 14.69 16.36 27.93
N LEU A 3 15.34 16.60 26.81
CA LEU A 3 14.84 16.29 25.47
C LEU A 3 14.62 14.78 25.25
N ASP A 4 15.17 13.93 26.13
CA ASP A 4 15.12 12.46 26.00
C ASP A 4 13.76 11.83 26.31
N GLU A 5 13.01 12.32 27.30
CA GLU A 5 11.81 11.64 27.79
C GLU A 5 10.62 11.81 26.81
N SER A 6 10.51 13.01 26.20
CA SER A 6 9.53 13.31 25.16
C SER A 6 9.75 12.52 23.86
N LEU A 7 11.01 12.18 23.54
CA LEU A 7 11.33 11.43 22.32
C LEU A 7 11.07 9.94 22.52
N ALA A 8 11.33 9.43 23.73
CA ALA A 8 11.01 8.06 24.11
C ALA A 8 9.49 7.80 24.09
N ASP A 9 8.68 8.69 24.68
CA ASP A 9 7.21 8.57 24.66
C ASP A 9 6.63 8.64 23.23
N SER A 10 7.24 9.43 22.34
CA SER A 10 6.80 9.53 20.94
C SER A 10 7.18 8.30 20.11
N LEU A 11 8.20 7.53 20.53
CA LEU A 11 8.61 6.29 19.88
C LEU A 11 7.82 5.09 20.42
N ASP A 12 7.40 5.13 21.69
CA ASP A 12 6.50 4.13 22.31
C ASP A 12 5.10 4.13 21.67
N GLU A 13 4.71 5.23 21.01
CA GLU A 13 3.46 5.34 20.24
C GLU A 13 3.52 4.69 18.84
N ILE A 14 4.71 4.30 18.34
CA ILE A 14 4.81 3.54 17.11
C ILE A 14 4.63 2.06 17.46
N ASP A 15 3.36 1.66 17.53
CA ASP A 15 2.92 0.29 17.72
C ASP A 15 3.73 -0.68 16.84
N ASP A 16 4.57 -1.49 17.46
CA ASP A 16 5.46 -2.45 16.80
C ASP A 16 4.66 -3.36 15.85
N GLU A 17 3.39 -3.64 16.16
CA GLU A 17 2.50 -4.41 15.29
C GLU A 17 2.25 -3.71 13.95
N LYS A 18 2.14 -2.38 13.93
CA LYS A 18 1.98 -1.60 12.70
C LYS A 18 3.26 -1.53 11.88
N ILE A 19 4.43 -1.51 12.54
CA ILE A 19 5.71 -1.60 11.84
C ILE A 19 5.85 -2.98 11.22
N ILE A 20 5.55 -4.04 11.97
CA ILE A 20 5.60 -5.42 11.49
C ILE A 20 4.61 -5.61 10.33
N GLU A 21 3.37 -5.13 10.45
CA GLU A 21 2.37 -5.16 9.37
C GLU A 21 2.85 -4.39 8.13
N ALA A 22 3.48 -3.23 8.29
CA ALA A 22 4.04 -2.47 7.17
C ALA A 22 5.22 -3.21 6.50
N LEU A 23 6.07 -3.88 7.28
CA LEU A 23 7.19 -4.67 6.79
C LEU A 23 6.73 -5.97 6.11
N GLU A 24 5.71 -6.64 6.63
CA GLU A 24 5.07 -7.80 6.00
C GLU A 24 4.41 -7.40 4.67
N ASN A 25 3.65 -6.31 4.65
CA ASN A 25 3.09 -5.74 3.41
C ASN A 25 4.18 -5.37 2.39
N LEU A 26 5.35 -4.89 2.84
CA LEU A 26 6.48 -4.56 1.98
C LEU A 26 7.17 -5.83 1.45
N ALA A 27 7.32 -6.87 2.27
CA ALA A 27 7.88 -8.16 1.89
C ALA A 27 6.98 -8.89 0.88
N ASP A 28 5.66 -8.85 1.07
CA ASP A 28 4.69 -9.37 0.10
C ASP A 28 4.75 -8.60 -1.23
N SER A 29 5.00 -7.28 -1.18
CA SER A 29 5.16 -6.46 -2.38
C SER A 29 6.45 -6.73 -3.16
N THR A 30 7.45 -7.38 -2.56
CA THR A 30 8.72 -7.73 -3.23
C THR A 30 8.68 -9.09 -3.94
N ASN A 31 7.77 -9.98 -3.55
CA ASN A 31 7.47 -11.23 -4.27
C ASN A 31 6.23 -11.14 -5.18
N ALA A 32 5.47 -10.05 -5.09
CA ALA A 32 4.35 -9.81 -5.98
C ALA A 32 4.88 -9.49 -7.39
N GLY A 33 4.63 -10.39 -8.33
CA GLY A 33 4.60 -10.03 -9.74
C GLY A 33 3.79 -8.74 -9.92
N ASP A 34 4.10 -7.99 -10.97
CA ASP A 34 3.47 -6.70 -11.25
C ASP A 34 1.94 -6.82 -11.18
N GLU A 35 1.33 -6.48 -10.05
CA GLU A 35 -0.11 -6.72 -9.81
C GLU A 35 -1.01 -6.03 -10.86
N LEU A 36 -0.49 -5.05 -11.58
CA LEU A 36 -1.19 -4.40 -12.68
C LEU A 36 -1.17 -5.24 -13.97
N SER A 37 -0.38 -6.31 -14.08
CA SER A 37 -0.35 -7.19 -15.25
C SER A 37 -1.63 -7.99 -15.42
N GLU A 38 -2.42 -8.14 -14.35
CA GLU A 38 -3.74 -8.79 -14.37
C GLU A 38 -4.83 -7.88 -14.95
N TYR A 39 -4.55 -6.59 -15.13
CA TYR A 39 -5.51 -5.58 -15.53
C TYR A 39 -5.06 -4.83 -16.79
N SER A 40 -5.98 -4.53 -17.70
CA SER A 40 -5.68 -3.74 -18.90
C SER A 40 -5.93 -2.25 -18.70
N SER A 41 -6.74 -1.87 -17.70
CA SER A 41 -7.09 -0.48 -17.42
C SER A 41 -7.47 -0.24 -15.95
N VAL A 42 -7.56 1.04 -15.55
CA VAL A 42 -8.12 1.44 -14.25
C VAL A 42 -9.59 1.05 -14.13
N ALA A 43 -10.33 1.06 -15.24
CA ALA A 43 -11.74 0.65 -15.25
C ALA A 43 -11.89 -0.84 -14.91
N ASP A 44 -10.95 -1.69 -15.38
CA ASP A 44 -10.95 -3.13 -15.07
C ASP A 44 -10.76 -3.37 -13.57
N ILE A 45 -9.85 -2.61 -12.94
CA ILE A 45 -9.64 -2.64 -11.48
C ILE A 45 -10.91 -2.21 -10.74
N GLU A 46 -11.63 -1.21 -11.26
CA GLU A 46 -12.85 -0.70 -10.65
C GLU A 46 -14.03 -1.67 -10.73
N GLN A 47 -14.12 -2.43 -11.81
CA GLN A 47 -15.16 -3.43 -12.04
C GLN A 47 -14.86 -4.78 -11.37
N ASP A 48 -13.65 -4.98 -10.86
CA ASP A 48 -13.28 -6.17 -10.14
C ASP A 48 -13.95 -6.22 -8.75
N ASN A 49 -14.97 -7.08 -8.66
CA ASN A 49 -15.73 -7.36 -7.44
C ASN A 49 -15.15 -8.51 -6.61
N THR A 50 -14.04 -9.12 -7.06
CA THR A 50 -13.37 -10.21 -6.35
C THR A 50 -12.32 -9.71 -5.35
N ILE A 51 -11.89 -8.45 -5.49
CA ILE A 51 -10.93 -7.80 -4.60
C ILE A 51 -11.63 -6.90 -3.58
N SER A 52 -10.98 -6.70 -2.43
CA SER A 52 -11.45 -5.75 -1.42
C SER A 52 -11.35 -4.30 -1.91
N ASP A 53 -12.16 -3.42 -1.32
CA ASP A 53 -12.13 -1.98 -1.63
C ASP A 53 -10.76 -1.34 -1.35
N SER A 54 -10.09 -1.76 -0.29
CA SER A 54 -8.73 -1.29 0.04
C SER A 54 -7.71 -1.70 -1.01
N LYS A 55 -7.78 -2.94 -1.52
CA LYS A 55 -6.94 -3.44 -2.61
C LYS A 55 -7.24 -2.69 -3.91
N ARG A 56 -8.51 -2.44 -4.22
CA ARG A 56 -8.95 -1.64 -5.38
C ARG A 56 -8.35 -0.23 -5.34
N VAL A 57 -8.45 0.47 -4.20
CA VAL A 57 -7.86 1.82 -4.03
C VAL A 57 -6.34 1.78 -4.24
N ARG A 58 -5.64 0.82 -3.63
CA ARG A 58 -4.18 0.66 -3.78
C ARG A 58 -3.79 0.46 -5.24
N LEU A 59 -4.47 -0.44 -5.95
CA LEU A 59 -4.21 -0.75 -7.36
C LEU A 59 -4.51 0.45 -8.26
N LYS A 60 -5.61 1.17 -8.04
CA LYS A 60 -5.92 2.43 -8.76
C LYS A 60 -4.81 3.46 -8.57
N SER A 61 -4.37 3.70 -7.33
CA SER A 61 -3.26 4.63 -7.04
C SER A 61 -1.93 4.18 -7.65
N LYS A 62 -1.68 2.87 -7.77
CA LYS A 62 -0.51 2.31 -8.47
C LYS A 62 -0.62 2.54 -9.98
N ALA A 63 -1.78 2.27 -10.56
CA ALA A 63 -2.10 2.46 -11.98
C ALA A 63 -1.96 3.93 -12.42
N TYR A 64 -2.51 4.89 -11.65
CA TYR A 64 -2.39 6.32 -11.97
C TYR A 64 -0.95 6.84 -11.96
N ARG A 65 -0.06 6.22 -11.16
CA ARG A 65 1.37 6.54 -11.12
C ARG A 65 2.15 5.90 -12.27
N ARG A 66 1.61 4.86 -12.92
CA ARG A 66 2.28 4.14 -14.00
C ARG A 66 2.04 4.83 -15.34
N ARG A 67 3.11 5.37 -15.91
CA ARG A 67 3.07 5.98 -17.24
C ARG A 67 2.64 4.95 -18.29
N GLY A 68 1.61 5.28 -19.06
CA GLY A 68 1.11 4.43 -20.14
C GLY A 68 0.07 3.39 -19.72
N PHE A 69 -0.33 3.35 -18.45
CA PHE A 69 -1.45 2.52 -18.03
C PHE A 69 -2.78 3.23 -18.33
N PRO A 70 -3.73 2.60 -19.06
CA PRO A 70 -5.01 3.24 -19.41
C PRO A 70 -5.84 3.61 -18.18
N THR A 71 -6.24 4.88 -18.07
CA THR A 71 -6.97 5.41 -16.90
C THR A 71 -8.43 5.77 -17.18
N ARG A 72 -8.89 5.59 -18.42
CA ARG A 72 -10.22 5.98 -18.91
C ARG A 72 -10.99 4.77 -19.38
#